data_AF-A0AB34D5D1-F1
#
_entry.id   AF-A0AB34D5D1-F1
#
_cell.length_a   1.000
_cell.length_b   1.000
_cell.length_c   1.000
_cell.angle_alpha   90.00
_cell.angle_beta   90.00
_cell.angle_gamma   90.00
#
_symmetry.space_group_name_H-M   'P 1'
#
loop_
_entity.id
_entity.type
_entity.pdbx_description
1 polymer ?
#
loop_
_entity_poly.entity_id
_entity_poly.type
_entity_poly.pdbx_seq_one_letter_code
_entity_poly.pdbx_strand_id
1 'polypeptide(L)'
;TIGQQLQKVESDLAQKAIDPSATMESIQTLQQSKKDLQMRFDVIKDQHDTMEAEQKAKFQTQNNMQSIEDPKQKMTVAKAELIRATIRQRSISEDARMALGDNNSTGGEKFLPSTLTTELLHEPFVKN
;
A
#
# COMPACT_ATOMS: atom_id res chain seq x y z
N THR A 1 15.59 12.38 16.31
CA THR A 1 14.62 12.99 15.36
C THR A 1 14.09 14.29 15.92
N ILE A 2 13.44 15.15 15.12
CA ILE A 2 12.85 16.42 15.58
C ILE A 2 11.87 16.19 16.74
N GLY A 3 11.06 15.12 16.69
CA GLY A 3 10.17 14.75 17.80
C GLY A 3 10.90 14.46 19.12
N GLN A 4 12.06 13.80 19.09
CA GLN A 4 12.88 13.58 20.29
C GLN A 4 13.49 14.88 20.84
N GLN A 5 13.82 15.84 19.98
CA GLN A 5 14.31 17.16 20.40
C GLN A 5 13.18 17.99 21.01
N LEU A 6 11.98 17.96 20.42
CA LEU A 6 10.80 18.60 20.98
C LEU A 6 10.46 18.05 22.37
N GLN A 7 10.47 16.72 22.54
CA GLN A 7 10.22 16.08 23.83
C GLN A 7 11.25 16.48 24.90
N LYS A 8 12.54 16.60 24.53
CA LYS A 8 13.59 17.07 25.44
C LYS A 8 13.35 18.52 25.88
N VAL A 9 13.08 19.41 24.93
CA VAL A 9 12.81 20.83 25.23
C VAL A 9 11.55 20.99 26.09
N GLU A 10 10.51 20.17 25.86
CA GLU A 10 9.31 20.16 26.70
C GLU A 10 9.60 19.70 28.13
N SER A 11 10.42 18.66 28.30
CA SER A 11 10.86 18.19 29.62
C SER A 11 11.68 19.26 30.35
N ASP A 12 12.61 19.90 29.65
CA ASP A 12 13.47 20.96 30.23
C ASP A 12 12.65 22.19 30.62
N LEU A 13 11.65 22.55 29.80
CA LEU A 13 10.72 23.64 30.11
C LEU A 13 9.87 23.29 31.34
N ALA A 14 9.34 22.07 31.42
CA ALA A 14 8.57 21.63 32.58
C ALA A 14 9.40 21.66 33.87
N GLN A 15 10.66 21.21 33.82
CA GLN A 15 11.57 21.27 34.97
C GLN A 15 11.87 22.72 35.39
N LYS A 16 12.21 23.61 34.44
CA LYS A 16 12.50 25.01 34.75
C LYS A 16 11.28 25.84 35.13
N ALA A 17 10.08 25.45 34.71
CA ALA A 17 8.84 26.11 35.11
C ALA A 17 8.48 25.86 36.58
N ILE A 18 8.98 24.76 37.17
CA ILE A 18 8.75 24.39 38.56
C ILE A 18 9.89 24.91 39.46
N ASP A 19 11.06 25.24 38.91
CA ASP A 19 12.18 25.80 39.65
C ASP A 19 12.01 27.33 39.88
N PRO A 20 11.81 27.77 41.14
CA PRO A 20 11.67 29.20 41.45
C PRO A 20 12.97 30.01 41.29
N SER A 21 14.12 29.34 41.08
CA SER A 21 15.42 29.98 40.83
C SER A 21 15.68 30.23 39.33
N ALA A 22 14.82 29.71 38.45
CA ALA A 22 14.98 29.86 37.02
C ALA A 22 14.68 31.29 36.56
N THR A 23 15.52 31.82 35.67
CA THR A 23 15.30 33.16 35.12
C THR A 23 14.21 33.14 34.05
N MET A 24 13.37 34.18 34.04
CA MET A 24 12.28 34.34 33.06
C MET A 24 12.79 34.29 31.61
N GLU A 25 13.98 34.83 31.35
CA GLU A 25 14.64 34.78 30.04
C GLU A 25 14.93 33.34 29.58
N SER A 26 15.32 32.47 30.51
CA SER A 26 15.59 31.05 30.20
C SER A 26 14.32 30.28 29.84
N ILE A 27 13.18 30.67 30.43
CA ILE A 27 11.87 30.07 30.12
C ILE A 27 11.38 30.56 28.75
N GLN A 28 11.54 31.86 28.46
CA GLN A 28 11.15 32.43 27.17
C GLN A 28 11.95 31.86 26.00
N THR A 29 13.26 31.66 26.16
CA THR A 29 14.11 31.04 25.14
C THR A 29 13.71 29.59 24.85
N LEU A 30 13.39 28.81 25.88
CA LEU A 30 12.88 27.44 25.72
C LEU A 30 11.48 27.41 25.09
N GLN A 31 10.59 28.34 25.44
CA GLN A 31 9.28 28.47 24.79
C GLN A 31 9.41 28.79 23.30
N GLN A 32 10.34 29.67 22.94
CA GLN A 32 10.57 30.02 21.53
C GLN A 32 11.16 28.84 20.76
N SER A 33 12.12 28.11 21.35
CA SER A 33 12.68 26.90 20.77
C SER A 33 11.62 25.82 20.58
N LYS A 34 10.73 25.62 21.56
CA LYS A 34 9.59 24.71 21.44
C LYS A 34 8.70 25.07 20.24
N LYS A 35 8.33 26.36 20.11
CA LYS A 35 7.49 26.82 18.99
C LYS A 35 8.15 26.58 17.63
N ASP A 36 9.44 26.87 17.49
CA ASP A 36 10.17 26.61 16.24
C ASP A 36 10.22 25.12 15.90
N LEU A 37 10.57 24.27 16.88
CA LEU A 37 10.60 22.83 16.69
C LEU A 37 9.21 22.25 16.35
N GLN A 38 8.16 22.79 16.96
CA GLN A 38 6.79 22.38 16.69
C GLN A 38 6.36 22.76 15.28
N MET A 39 6.60 24.00 14.85
CA MET A 39 6.30 24.43 13.47
C MET A 39 7.03 23.56 12.44
N ARG A 40 8.31 23.25 12.67
CA ARG A 40 9.08 22.37 11.78
C ARG A 40 8.52 20.95 11.76
N PHE A 41 8.13 20.42 12.92
CA PHE A 41 7.54 19.11 13.02
C PHE A 41 6.21 19.03 12.27
N ASP A 42 5.34 20.01 12.45
CA ASP A 42 4.03 20.06 11.81
C ASP A 42 4.16 20.13 10.27
N VAL A 43 5.08 20.97 9.75
CA VAL A 43 5.36 21.02 8.30
C VAL A 43 5.84 19.67 7.76
N ILE A 44 6.75 19.00 8.47
CA ILE A 44 7.28 17.71 8.04
C ILE A 44 6.19 16.63 8.14
N LYS A 45 5.35 16.69 9.16
CA LYS A 45 4.23 15.77 9.34
C LYS A 45 3.23 15.94 8.21
N ASP A 46 2.83 17.16 7.88
CA ASP A 46 1.91 17.42 6.77
C ASP A 46 2.49 16.91 5.45
N GLN A 47 3.78 17.16 5.19
CA GLN A 47 4.46 16.62 4.01
C GLN A 47 4.50 15.09 4.00
N HIS A 48 4.75 14.47 5.15
CA HIS A 48 4.75 13.01 5.26
C HIS A 48 3.36 12.43 5.01
N ASP A 49 2.34 13.01 5.65
CA ASP A 49 0.96 12.55 5.57
C ASP A 49 0.39 12.74 4.16
N THR A 50 0.74 13.83 3.46
CA THR A 50 0.38 14.00 2.04
C THR A 50 1.07 12.98 1.15
N MET A 51 2.37 12.75 1.34
CA MET A 51 3.11 11.74 0.58
C MET A 51 2.57 10.33 0.83
N GLU A 52 2.20 9.99 2.06
CA GLU A 52 1.62 8.70 2.40
C GLU A 52 0.22 8.54 1.79
N ALA A 53 -0.62 9.58 1.85
CA ALA A 53 -1.94 9.58 1.23
C ALA A 53 -1.86 9.43 -0.30
N GLU A 54 -0.93 10.15 -0.96
CA GLU A 54 -0.70 10.02 -2.39
C GLU A 54 -0.21 8.63 -2.78
N GLN A 55 0.73 8.06 -2.01
CA GLN A 55 1.23 6.71 -2.25
C GLN A 55 0.12 5.69 -2.07
N LYS A 56 -0.65 5.79 -0.98
CA LYS A 56 -1.79 4.92 -0.73
C LYS A 56 -2.83 5.00 -1.85
N ALA A 57 -3.13 6.19 -2.34
CA ALA A 57 -4.01 6.38 -3.49
C ALA A 57 -3.44 5.74 -4.77
N LYS A 58 -2.14 5.93 -5.06
CA LYS A 58 -1.45 5.29 -6.20
C LYS A 58 -1.46 3.76 -6.11
N PHE A 59 -1.26 3.20 -4.92
CA PHE A 59 -1.33 1.75 -4.71
C PHE A 59 -2.76 1.22 -4.82
N GLN A 60 -3.77 1.99 -4.42
CA GLN A 60 -5.16 1.61 -4.61
C GLN A 60 -5.53 1.59 -6.11
N THR A 61 -5.08 2.57 -6.89
CA THR A 61 -5.35 2.59 -8.34
C THR A 61 -4.56 1.53 -9.10
N GLN A 62 -3.31 1.25 -8.72
CA GLN A 62 -2.48 0.23 -9.36
C GLN A 62 -2.91 -1.22 -9.04
N ASN A 63 -3.56 -1.47 -7.91
CA ASN A 63 -4.06 -2.81 -7.57
C ASN A 63 -5.40 -3.16 -8.24
N ASN A 64 -6.01 -2.24 -9.01
CA ASN A 64 -7.21 -2.56 -9.77
C ASN A 64 -6.84 -3.34 -11.05
N MET A 65 -6.96 -4.66 -10.95
CA MET A 65 -6.84 -5.58 -12.09
C MET A 65 -7.76 -5.23 -13.28
N GLN A 66 -8.80 -4.43 -13.05
CA GLN A 66 -9.74 -3.98 -14.07
C GLN A 66 -9.13 -3.00 -15.10
N SER A 67 -8.03 -2.32 -14.78
CA SER A 67 -7.39 -1.35 -15.68
C SER A 67 -6.40 -1.96 -16.69
N ILE A 68 -6.14 -3.26 -16.61
CA ILE A 68 -5.20 -3.94 -17.51
C ILE A 68 -5.97 -4.30 -18.79
N GLU A 69 -5.55 -3.82 -19.96
CA GLU A 69 -6.22 -4.14 -21.23
C GLU A 69 -5.76 -5.48 -21.82
N ASP A 70 -4.49 -5.86 -21.60
CA ASP A 70 -3.90 -7.08 -22.16
C ASP A 70 -4.30 -8.34 -21.35
N PRO A 71 -4.97 -9.34 -21.98
CA PRO A 71 -5.38 -10.58 -21.32
C PRO A 71 -4.20 -11.38 -20.74
N LYS A 72 -3.01 -11.35 -21.35
CA LYS A 72 -1.83 -12.05 -20.83
C LYS A 72 -1.34 -11.41 -19.53
N GLN A 73 -1.36 -10.09 -19.46
CA GLN A 73 -0.99 -9.33 -18.26
C GLN A 73 -2.02 -9.51 -17.14
N LYS A 74 -3.32 -9.62 -17.45
CA LYS A 74 -4.33 -10.00 -16.45
C LYS A 74 -4.01 -11.33 -15.79
N MET A 75 -3.64 -12.33 -16.58
CA MET A 75 -3.32 -13.66 -16.07
C MET A 75 -2.03 -13.69 -15.24
N THR A 76 -1.00 -12.91 -15.59
CA THR A 76 0.22 -12.81 -14.76
C THR A 76 -0.05 -12.11 -13.43
N VAL A 77 -0.85 -11.05 -13.43
CA VAL A 77 -1.25 -10.35 -12.20
C VAL A 77 -2.13 -11.24 -11.32
N ALA A 78 -3.09 -11.97 -11.89
CA ALA A 78 -3.91 -12.92 -11.15
C ALA A 78 -3.06 -14.04 -10.49
N LYS A 79 -2.06 -14.57 -11.21
CA LYS A 79 -1.11 -15.55 -10.65
C LYS A 79 -0.25 -14.95 -9.54
N ALA A 80 0.23 -13.71 -9.70
CA ALA A 80 0.98 -13.03 -8.66
C ALA A 80 0.13 -12.77 -7.41
N GLU A 81 -1.15 -12.44 -7.58
CA GLU A 81 -2.08 -12.30 -6.50
C GLU A 81 -2.32 -13.63 -5.76
N LEU A 82 -2.53 -14.72 -6.49
CA LEU A 82 -2.65 -16.07 -5.94
C LEU A 82 -1.45 -16.40 -5.04
N ILE A 83 -0.23 -16.20 -5.53
CA ILE A 83 1.00 -16.48 -4.76
C ILE A 83 1.04 -15.64 -3.47
N ARG A 84 0.75 -14.33 -3.57
CA ARG A 84 0.71 -13.44 -2.39
C ARG A 84 -0.38 -13.84 -1.40
N ALA A 85 -1.54 -14.27 -1.90
CA ALA A 85 -2.68 -14.67 -1.09
C ALA A 85 -2.36 -15.95 -0.30
N THR A 86 -1.77 -16.94 -0.95
CA THR A 86 -1.31 -18.20 -0.34
C THR A 86 -0.26 -17.94 0.74
N ILE A 87 0.75 -17.10 0.47
CA ILE A 87 1.79 -16.77 1.46
C ILE A 87 1.18 -16.05 2.68
N ARG A 88 0.21 -15.16 2.46
CA ARG A 88 -0.42 -14.35 3.51
C ARG A 88 -1.63 -15.02 4.16
N GLN A 89 -1.96 -16.26 3.80
CA GLN A 89 -3.14 -17.00 4.28
C GLN A 89 -4.45 -16.20 4.16
N ARG A 90 -4.60 -15.43 3.08
CA ARG A 90 -5.80 -14.64 2.79
C ARG A 90 -6.55 -15.23 1.60
N SER A 91 -7.84 -14.95 1.50
CA SER A 91 -8.62 -15.24 0.30
C SER A 91 -8.14 -14.41 -0.89
N ILE A 92 -8.26 -14.99 -2.08
CA ILE A 92 -7.97 -14.34 -3.37
C ILE A 92 -9.15 -13.43 -3.72
N SER A 93 -8.92 -12.32 -4.45
CA SER A 93 -10.02 -11.49 -4.96
C SER A 93 -10.86 -12.23 -6.01
N GLU A 94 -12.14 -11.88 -6.11
CA GLU A 94 -13.06 -12.50 -7.09
C GLU A 94 -12.59 -12.27 -8.53
N ASP A 95 -12.06 -11.08 -8.83
CA ASP A 95 -11.50 -10.74 -10.15
C ASP A 95 -10.30 -11.63 -10.52
N ALA A 96 -9.40 -11.91 -9.58
CA ALA A 96 -8.29 -12.84 -9.80
C ALA A 96 -8.75 -14.29 -9.93
N ARG A 97 -9.79 -14.69 -9.19
CA ARG A 97 -10.40 -16.02 -9.26
C ARG A 97 -11.01 -16.27 -10.64
N MET A 98 -11.78 -15.29 -11.14
CA MET A 98 -12.35 -15.31 -12.49
C MET A 98 -11.27 -15.32 -13.57
N ALA A 99 -10.22 -14.49 -13.44
CA ALA A 99 -9.12 -14.43 -14.41
C ALA A 99 -8.29 -15.74 -14.47
N LEU A 100 -8.26 -16.53 -13.39
CA LEU A 100 -7.62 -17.84 -13.35
C LEU A 100 -8.51 -18.97 -13.86
N GLY A 101 -9.77 -18.67 -14.23
CA GLY A 101 -10.72 -19.65 -14.74
C GLY A 101 -11.44 -20.44 -13.65
N ASP A 102 -11.48 -19.93 -12.41
CA ASP A 102 -12.38 -20.43 -11.37
C ASP A 102 -13.65 -19.54 -11.36
N ASN A 103 -14.53 -19.69 -12.34
CA ASN A 103 -15.80 -18.96 -12.39
C ASN A 103 -16.92 -19.78 -11.74
N ASN A 104 -16.66 -20.36 -10.57
CA ASN A 104 -17.65 -21.12 -9.80
C ASN A 104 -18.80 -20.26 -9.20
N SER A 105 -19.02 -19.05 -9.71
CA SER A 105 -20.13 -18.17 -9.35
C SER A 105 -21.50 -18.78 -9.72
N THR A 106 -21.58 -19.55 -10.81
CA THR A 106 -22.84 -20.10 -11.34
C THR A 106 -22.95 -21.63 -11.29
N GLY A 107 -21.92 -22.33 -10.81
CA GLY A 107 -21.90 -23.80 -10.69
C GLY A 107 -21.93 -24.58 -12.01
N GLY A 108 -21.97 -23.89 -13.16
CA GLY A 108 -22.09 -24.48 -14.50
C GLY A 108 -20.81 -25.13 -15.04
N GLU A 109 -19.64 -24.77 -14.51
CA GLU A 109 -18.34 -25.19 -15.06
C GLU A 109 -17.98 -26.65 -14.75
N LYS A 110 -18.70 -27.31 -13.83
CA LYS A 110 -18.56 -28.75 -13.58
C LYS A 110 -19.22 -29.63 -14.64
N PHE A 111 -20.05 -29.06 -15.52
CA PHE A 111 -20.84 -29.84 -16.48
C PHE A 111 -20.12 -30.15 -17.80
N LEU A 112 -19.04 -29.42 -18.13
CA LEU A 112 -18.30 -29.65 -19.38
C LEU A 112 -16.79 -29.75 -19.08
N PRO A 113 -16.13 -30.89 -19.38
CA PRO A 113 -14.68 -30.99 -19.27
C PRO A 113 -14.02 -30.04 -20.28
N SER A 114 -13.21 -29.11 -19.79
CA SER A 114 -12.52 -28.06 -20.57
C SER A 114 -11.24 -28.55 -21.27
N THR A 115 -10.97 -29.85 -21.30
CA THR A 115 -9.77 -30.45 -21.93
C THR A 115 -9.84 -30.49 -23.46
N LEU A 116 -10.62 -29.61 -24.10
CA LEU A 116 -10.56 -29.44 -25.55
C LEU A 116 -9.28 -28.68 -25.87
N THR A 117 -8.32 -29.39 -26.46
CA THR A 117 -7.05 -28.87 -26.97
C THR A 117 -7.26 -27.57 -27.75
N THR A 118 -6.59 -26.50 -27.33
CA THR A 118 -6.58 -25.19 -28.01
C THR A 118 -5.61 -25.14 -29.19
N GLU A 119 -4.94 -26.25 -29.46
CA GLU A 119 -3.98 -26.39 -30.55
C GLU A 119 -4.73 -26.78 -31.82
N LEU A 120 -4.63 -25.92 -32.84
CA LEU A 120 -5.22 -26.18 -34.15
C LEU A 120 -4.48 -27.39 -34.76
N LEU A 121 -5.09 -28.58 -34.72
CA LEU A 121 -4.57 -29.76 -35.42
C LEU A 121 -4.67 -29.50 -36.94
N HIS A 122 -3.57 -29.03 -37.53
CA HIS A 122 -3.42 -28.85 -38.96
C HIS A 122 -2.95 -30.18 -39.59
N GLU A 123 -3.72 -30.72 -40.54
CA GLU A 123 -3.30 -31.88 -41.32
C GLU A 123 -2.15 -31.52 -42.28
N PRO A 124 -1.13 -32.39 -42.46
CA PRO A 124 -0.03 -32.11 -43.38
C PRO A 124 -0.50 -32.24 -44.84
N PHE A 125 -0.46 -31.16 -45.60
CA PHE A 125 -0.70 -31.20 -47.05
C PHE A 125 0.49 -31.86 -47.77
N VAL A 126 0.49 -33.19 -47.88
CA VAL A 126 1.33 -33.87 -48.87
C VAL A 126 0.48 -34.07 -50.13
N LYS A 127 0.87 -33.40 -51.23
CA LYS A 127 0.33 -33.68 -52.57
C LYS A 127 1.21 -34.77 -53.20
N ASN A 128 0.60 -35.89 -53.60
CA ASN A 128 1.19 -36.86 -54.52
C ASN A 128 1.19 -36.30 -55.96
#